data_AF-A0A0F9LC21-F1
#
_entry.id   AF-A0A0F9LC21-F1
#
_cell.length_a   1.000
_cell.length_b   1.000
_cell.length_c   1.000
_cell.angle_alpha   90.00
_cell.angle_beta   90.00
_cell.angle_gamma   90.00
#
_symmetry.space_group_name_H-M   'P 1'
#
loop_
_entity.id
_entity.type
_entity.pdbx_description
1 polymer ?
#
loop_
_entity_poly.entity_id
_entity_poly.type
_entity_poly.pdbx_seq_one_letter_code
_entity_poly.pdbx_strand_id
1 'polypeptide(L)'
;MKQGTISVLLGCHSPIHSLIVIMAWRKLYGHFPNWWQFICILIHDIGHWGKDYLDDYEQKKQHGELGSKIAHFLFGKKGYELVVGHNPYNGAPRSLLHDPDKYSWVIAPTFWMVSNTWFEPKLQRKGSTRLESALMFKKAMKENMETGFKTLGHEIYLTQWGQANKNQTHSIQEKKGK
;
A
#
# COMPACT_ATOMS: atom_id res chain seq x y z
N MET A 1 -16.67 10.83 -6.29
CA MET A 1 -16.02 10.36 -5.05
C MET A 1 -14.52 10.53 -5.18
N LYS A 2 -13.82 10.82 -4.08
CA LYS A 2 -12.35 10.94 -4.03
C LYS A 2 -11.70 9.55 -4.15
N GLN A 3 -10.47 9.48 -4.67
CA GLN A 3 -9.84 8.19 -4.96
C GLN A 3 -9.66 7.32 -3.70
N GLY A 4 -9.30 7.93 -2.57
CA GLY A 4 -9.10 7.21 -1.33
C GLY A 4 -10.40 6.60 -0.78
N THR A 5 -11.56 7.22 -1.02
CA THR A 5 -12.85 6.59 -0.69
C THR A 5 -13.10 5.35 -1.54
N ILE A 6 -12.82 5.40 -2.84
CA ILE A 6 -12.93 4.23 -3.73
C ILE A 6 -11.95 3.14 -3.28
N SER A 7 -10.73 3.54 -2.92
CA SER A 7 -9.68 2.63 -2.48
C SER A 7 -10.04 1.86 -1.22
N VAL A 8 -10.61 2.53 -0.22
CA VAL A 8 -11.05 1.92 1.05
C VAL A 8 -12.26 1.00 0.86
N LEU A 9 -13.14 1.28 -0.10
CA LEU A 9 -14.33 0.47 -0.33
C LEU A 9 -14.06 -0.74 -1.22
N LEU A 10 -13.37 -0.52 -2.35
CA LEU A 10 -13.29 -1.48 -3.46
C LEU A 10 -11.87 -1.66 -4.02
N GLY A 11 -10.95 -0.75 -3.70
CA GLY A 11 -9.61 -0.74 -4.27
C GLY A 11 -8.56 -1.39 -3.37
N CYS A 12 -7.35 -0.82 -3.42
CA CYS A 12 -6.18 -1.40 -2.81
C CYS A 12 -6.21 -1.40 -1.27
N HIS A 13 -6.94 -0.48 -0.63
CA HIS A 13 -7.12 -0.46 0.83
C HIS A 13 -8.46 -1.08 1.28
N SER A 14 -9.09 -1.90 0.45
CA SER A 14 -10.37 -2.56 0.74
C SER A 14 -10.27 -3.59 1.87
N PRO A 15 -11.40 -4.08 2.45
CA PRO A 15 -11.36 -5.14 3.46
C PRO A 15 -10.61 -6.41 3.00
N ILE A 16 -10.54 -6.67 1.69
CA ILE A 16 -9.74 -7.76 1.14
C ILE A 16 -8.25 -7.58 1.47
N HIS A 17 -7.72 -6.35 1.39
CA HIS A 17 -6.34 -6.05 1.82
C HIS A 17 -6.14 -6.42 3.29
N SER A 18 -7.01 -5.94 4.19
CA SER A 18 -6.91 -6.27 5.62
C SER A 18 -6.94 -7.77 5.89
N LEU A 19 -7.74 -8.55 5.15
CA LEU A 19 -7.74 -10.02 5.24
C LEU A 19 -6.41 -10.62 4.78
N ILE A 20 -5.81 -10.09 3.71
CA ILE A 20 -4.48 -10.52 3.26
C ILE A 20 -3.40 -10.12 4.27
N VAL A 21 -3.50 -8.97 4.92
CA VAL A 21 -2.61 -8.56 6.03
C VAL A 21 -2.70 -9.54 7.19
N ILE A 22 -3.89 -10.03 7.55
CA ILE A 22 -4.06 -11.06 8.59
C ILE A 22 -3.38 -12.38 8.18
N MET A 23 -3.49 -12.78 6.91
CA MET A 23 -2.79 -13.96 6.39
C MET A 23 -1.26 -13.77 6.41
N ALA A 24 -0.78 -12.57 6.06
CA ALA A 24 0.62 -12.20 6.11
C ALA A 24 1.14 -12.22 7.55
N TRP A 25 0.37 -11.68 8.51
CA TRP A 25 0.67 -11.72 9.94
C TRP A 25 0.87 -13.16 10.41
N ARG A 26 -0.08 -14.06 10.11
CA ARG A 26 0.04 -15.48 10.47
C ARG A 26 1.29 -16.13 9.87
N LYS A 27 1.60 -15.82 8.60
CA LYS A 27 2.79 -16.37 7.93
C LYS A 27 4.10 -15.88 8.55
N LEU A 28 4.16 -14.62 8.98
CA LEU A 28 5.37 -14.02 9.55
C LEU A 28 5.59 -14.39 11.02
N TYR A 29 4.52 -14.39 11.83
CA TYR A 29 4.62 -14.53 13.27
C TYR A 29 4.18 -15.90 13.81
N GLY A 30 3.68 -16.79 12.94
CA GLY A 30 3.28 -18.15 13.31
C GLY A 30 1.96 -18.26 14.08
N HIS A 31 1.33 -17.13 14.43
CA HIS A 31 0.04 -17.08 15.10
C HIS A 31 -0.86 -15.99 14.49
N PHE A 32 -2.16 -16.07 14.72
CA PHE A 32 -3.08 -15.00 14.30
C PHE A 32 -2.96 -13.77 15.22
N PRO A 33 -3.31 -12.57 14.72
CA PRO A 33 -3.46 -11.40 15.58
C PRO A 33 -4.54 -11.68 16.62
N ASN A 34 -4.33 -11.21 17.86
CA ASN A 34 -5.38 -11.24 18.87
C ASN A 34 -6.51 -10.25 18.51
N TRP A 35 -7.61 -10.28 19.27
CA TRP A 35 -8.81 -9.50 18.96
C TRP A 35 -8.55 -8.00 18.71
N TRP A 36 -7.77 -7.34 19.58
CA TRP A 36 -7.52 -5.91 19.43
C TRP A 36 -6.59 -5.61 18.24
N GLN A 37 -5.59 -6.46 17.96
CA GLN A 37 -4.74 -6.35 16.77
C GLN A 37 -5.56 -6.55 15.49
N PHE A 38 -6.48 -7.50 15.50
CA PHE A 38 -7.38 -7.77 14.39
C PHE A 38 -8.20 -6.52 14.04
N ILE A 39 -8.81 -5.86 15.04
CA ILE A 39 -9.54 -4.60 14.82
C ILE A 39 -8.60 -3.51 14.30
N CYS A 40 -7.40 -3.36 14.85
CA CYS A 40 -6.41 -2.40 14.34
C CYS A 40 -6.06 -2.65 12.86
N ILE A 41 -5.92 -3.91 12.43
CA ILE A 41 -5.67 -4.26 11.02
C ILE A 41 -6.85 -3.87 10.12
N LEU A 42 -8.09 -4.00 10.59
CA LEU A 42 -9.24 -3.60 9.76
C LEU A 42 -9.31 -2.10 9.51
N ILE A 43 -8.85 -1.29 10.46
CA ILE A 43 -8.98 0.18 10.40
C ILE A 43 -7.69 0.91 10.01
N HIS A 44 -6.56 0.22 9.87
CA HIS A 44 -5.24 0.87 9.75
C HIS A 44 -5.14 1.87 8.59
N ASP A 45 -5.80 1.56 7.46
CA ASP A 45 -5.81 2.38 6.25
C ASP A 45 -7.07 3.24 6.07
N ILE A 46 -8.00 3.25 7.03
CA ILE A 46 -9.28 3.98 6.90
C ILE A 46 -9.08 5.49 6.68
N GLY A 47 -7.93 6.03 7.10
CA GLY A 47 -7.59 7.43 6.87
C GLY A 47 -7.29 7.78 5.42
N HIS A 48 -7.34 6.83 4.48
CA HIS A 48 -7.45 7.12 3.05
C HIS A 48 -8.80 7.72 2.66
N TRP A 49 -9.85 7.57 3.47
CA TRP A 49 -11.18 8.06 3.15
C TRP A 49 -11.18 9.56 2.82
N GLY A 50 -11.72 9.92 1.66
CA GLY A 50 -11.83 11.31 1.22
C GLY A 50 -10.53 11.92 0.68
N LYS A 51 -9.42 11.16 0.58
CA LYS A 51 -8.11 11.69 0.17
C LYS A 51 -7.76 11.43 -1.29
N ASP A 52 -7.00 12.35 -1.88
CA ASP A 52 -6.39 12.21 -3.21
C ASP A 52 -4.95 11.67 -3.12
N TYR A 53 -4.76 10.54 -2.45
CA TYR A 53 -3.45 10.03 -2.06
C TYR A 53 -2.48 9.57 -3.18
N LEU A 54 -2.96 9.25 -4.40
CA LEU A 54 -2.05 8.95 -5.53
C LEU A 54 -1.51 10.23 -6.19
N ASP A 55 -2.18 11.36 -5.96
CA ASP A 55 -1.83 12.66 -6.56
C ASP A 55 -1.15 13.59 -5.57
N ASP A 56 -1.48 13.45 -4.29
CA ASP A 56 -1.00 14.30 -3.20
C ASP A 56 -0.26 13.45 -2.17
N TYR A 57 1.06 13.61 -2.15
CA TYR A 57 1.95 12.89 -1.25
C TYR A 57 1.74 13.26 0.22
N GLU A 58 1.37 14.50 0.53
CA GLU A 58 1.08 14.91 1.91
C GLU A 58 -0.20 14.22 2.41
N GLN A 59 -1.24 14.16 1.57
CA GLN A 59 -2.44 13.38 1.90
C GLN A 59 -2.14 11.88 2.05
N LYS A 60 -1.20 11.33 1.25
CA LYS A 60 -0.74 9.94 1.43
C LYS A 60 -0.10 9.76 2.80
N LYS A 61 0.79 10.63 3.25
CA LYS A 61 1.44 10.49 4.58
C LYS A 61 0.44 10.39 5.73
N GLN A 62 -0.66 11.13 5.64
CA GLN A 62 -1.68 11.21 6.68
C GLN A 62 -2.62 9.99 6.76
N HIS A 63 -2.50 8.98 5.88
CA HIS A 63 -3.45 7.85 5.83
C HIS A 63 -3.58 7.05 7.15
N GLY A 64 -2.50 6.96 7.93
CA GLY A 64 -2.51 6.27 9.22
C GLY A 64 -3.18 7.07 10.36
N GLU A 65 -3.46 8.36 10.19
CA GLU A 65 -3.91 9.24 11.29
C GLU A 65 -5.31 8.91 11.82
N LEU A 66 -6.27 8.70 10.92
CA LEU A 66 -7.64 8.39 11.33
C LEU A 66 -7.69 7.01 12.00
N GLY A 67 -7.03 6.02 11.40
CA GLY A 67 -6.93 4.67 11.96
C GLY A 67 -6.26 4.66 13.34
N SER A 68 -5.17 5.42 13.52
CA SER A 68 -4.47 5.49 14.79
C SER A 68 -5.27 6.21 15.88
N LYS A 69 -6.01 7.28 15.54
CA LYS A 69 -6.93 7.95 16.47
C LYS A 69 -8.05 7.01 16.94
N ILE A 70 -8.66 6.26 16.03
CA ILE A 70 -9.70 5.28 16.37
C ILE A 70 -9.10 4.16 17.23
N ALA A 71 -7.94 3.61 16.85
CA ALA A 71 -7.26 2.58 17.63
C ALA A 71 -6.85 3.06 19.03
N HIS A 72 -6.46 4.34 19.15
CA HIS A 72 -6.17 4.97 20.43
C HIS A 72 -7.42 5.04 21.31
N PHE A 73 -8.55 5.47 20.74
CA PHE A 73 -9.82 5.54 21.45
C PHE A 73 -10.27 4.17 21.96
N LEU A 74 -10.13 3.12 21.15
CA LEU A 74 -10.58 1.77 21.49
C LEU A 74 -9.64 1.01 22.43
N PHE A 75 -8.32 1.17 22.25
CA PHE A 75 -7.32 0.30 22.89
C PHE A 75 -6.16 1.05 23.55
N GLY A 76 -6.21 2.38 23.57
CA GLY A 76 -5.20 3.25 24.17
C GLY A 76 -3.88 3.27 23.38
N LYS A 77 -2.79 3.53 24.11
CA LYS A 77 -1.44 3.70 23.54
C LYS A 77 -1.00 2.52 22.66
N LYS A 78 -1.25 1.27 23.07
CA LYS A 78 -0.88 0.07 22.29
C LYS A 78 -1.57 0.01 20.91
N GLY A 79 -2.83 0.44 20.81
CA GLY A 79 -3.56 0.47 19.55
C GLY A 79 -3.03 1.57 18.64
N TYR A 80 -2.82 2.74 19.21
CA TYR A 80 -2.20 3.88 18.51
C TYR A 80 -0.84 3.49 17.93
N GLU A 81 0.08 2.95 18.75
CA GLU A 81 1.44 2.58 18.34
C GLU A 81 1.44 1.50 17.27
N LEU A 82 0.54 0.51 17.39
CA LEU A 82 0.42 -0.54 16.38
C LEU A 82 0.02 0.06 15.01
N VAL A 83 -0.97 0.95 14.99
CA VAL A 83 -1.45 1.53 13.72
C VAL A 83 -0.48 2.58 13.20
N VAL A 84 -0.05 3.56 13.99
CA VAL A 84 0.83 4.63 13.48
C VAL A 84 2.17 4.10 12.98
N GLY A 85 2.68 3.02 13.59
CA GLY A 85 3.96 2.41 13.21
C GLY A 85 3.89 1.48 11.99
N HIS A 86 2.72 1.25 11.39
CA HIS A 86 2.63 0.43 10.17
C HIS A 86 3.23 1.12 8.94
N ASN A 87 3.33 2.45 8.99
CA ASN A 87 3.90 3.26 7.92
C ASN A 87 4.58 4.51 8.50
N PRO A 88 5.91 4.50 8.68
CA PRO A 88 6.63 5.44 9.54
C PRO A 88 6.82 6.86 8.95
N TYR A 89 5.89 7.35 8.11
CA TYR A 89 5.96 8.70 7.53
C TYR A 89 6.14 9.82 8.56
N ASN A 90 5.61 9.61 9.78
CA ASN A 90 5.63 10.60 10.85
C ASN A 90 6.78 10.38 11.85
N GLY A 91 7.80 9.59 11.48
CA GLY A 91 8.92 9.25 12.37
C GLY A 91 8.56 8.26 13.48
N ALA A 92 7.35 7.66 13.42
CA ALA A 92 6.92 6.66 14.37
C ALA A 92 7.79 5.38 14.26
N PRO A 93 8.13 4.72 15.38
CA PRO A 93 8.80 3.43 15.34
C PRO A 93 7.97 2.40 14.56
N ARG A 94 8.67 1.56 13.80
CA ARG A 94 8.09 0.42 13.07
C ARG A 94 7.34 -0.49 14.04
N SER A 95 6.05 -0.69 13.81
CA SER A 95 5.24 -1.59 14.64
C SER A 95 5.21 -3.01 14.09
N LEU A 96 4.64 -3.94 14.86
CA LEU A 96 4.36 -5.30 14.40
C LEU A 96 3.39 -5.37 13.20
N LEU A 97 2.66 -4.29 12.89
CA LEU A 97 1.76 -4.26 11.74
C LEU A 97 2.50 -3.92 10.43
N HIS A 98 3.66 -3.28 10.50
CA HIS A 98 4.41 -2.83 9.34
C HIS A 98 4.71 -3.97 8.35
N ASP A 99 5.30 -5.06 8.84
CA ASP A 99 5.79 -6.13 7.97
C ASP A 99 4.66 -6.94 7.38
N PRO A 100 3.62 -7.34 8.15
CA PRO A 100 2.41 -7.92 7.59
C PRO A 100 1.75 -7.05 6.52
N ASP A 101 1.67 -5.72 6.72
CA ASP A 101 1.12 -4.80 5.72
C ASP A 101 1.93 -4.82 4.42
N LYS A 102 3.27 -4.79 4.49
CA LYS A 102 4.09 -4.85 3.27
C LYS A 102 4.12 -6.23 2.62
N TYR A 103 4.16 -7.27 3.43
CA TYR A 103 4.18 -8.65 2.96
C TYR A 103 2.84 -9.08 2.34
N SER A 104 1.72 -8.46 2.74
CA SER A 104 0.41 -8.71 2.14
C SER A 104 0.46 -8.52 0.62
N TRP A 105 1.16 -7.50 0.12
CA TRP A 105 1.33 -7.23 -1.31
C TRP A 105 2.15 -8.29 -2.04
N VAL A 106 3.07 -8.96 -1.35
CA VAL A 106 3.86 -10.06 -1.91
C VAL A 106 3.00 -11.30 -2.08
N ILE A 107 2.14 -11.60 -1.11
CA ILE A 107 1.29 -12.81 -1.14
C ILE A 107 -0.06 -12.58 -1.82
N ALA A 108 -0.45 -11.32 -2.04
CA ALA A 108 -1.72 -10.93 -2.64
C ALA A 108 -1.99 -11.66 -3.97
N PRO A 109 -3.20 -12.18 -4.21
CA PRO A 109 -3.55 -12.78 -5.49
C PRO A 109 -3.43 -11.76 -6.63
N THR A 110 -2.77 -12.14 -7.72
CA THR A 110 -2.50 -11.23 -8.85
C THR A 110 -3.81 -10.72 -9.47
N PHE A 111 -4.85 -11.55 -9.56
CA PHE A 111 -6.14 -11.12 -10.13
C PHE A 111 -6.79 -10.00 -9.30
N TRP A 112 -6.65 -10.02 -7.97
CA TRP A 112 -7.15 -8.96 -7.10
C TRP A 112 -6.33 -7.68 -7.26
N MET A 113 -5.00 -7.81 -7.37
CA MET A 113 -4.15 -6.66 -7.70
C MET A 113 -4.50 -6.05 -9.06
N VAL A 114 -4.85 -6.88 -10.05
CA VAL A 114 -5.35 -6.42 -11.35
C VAL A 114 -6.69 -5.71 -11.16
N SER A 115 -7.65 -6.25 -10.41
CA SER A 115 -8.94 -5.58 -10.17
C SER A 115 -8.78 -4.20 -9.53
N ASN A 116 -7.80 -4.01 -8.64
CA ASN A 116 -7.52 -2.70 -8.05
C ASN A 116 -7.22 -1.63 -9.12
N THR A 117 -6.57 -2.00 -10.23
CA THR A 117 -6.31 -1.07 -11.36
C THR A 117 -7.54 -0.70 -12.19
N TRP A 118 -8.68 -1.36 -11.98
CA TRP A 118 -9.96 -0.95 -12.58
C TRP A 118 -10.63 0.13 -11.74
N PHE A 119 -10.61 -0.03 -10.42
CA PHE A 119 -11.15 0.96 -9.48
C PHE A 119 -10.24 2.17 -9.31
N GLU A 120 -8.92 1.96 -9.45
CA GLU A 120 -7.89 2.98 -9.31
C GLU A 120 -6.97 2.97 -10.55
N PRO A 121 -7.41 3.52 -11.70
CA PRO A 121 -6.68 3.45 -12.97
C PRO A 121 -5.25 3.99 -12.93
N LYS A 122 -4.94 4.91 -12.01
CA LYS A 122 -3.58 5.47 -11.83
C LYS A 122 -2.57 4.43 -11.32
N LEU A 123 -3.03 3.31 -10.77
CA LEU A 123 -2.17 2.18 -10.42
C LEU A 123 -1.61 1.48 -11.68
N GLN A 124 -2.27 1.63 -12.84
CA GLN A 124 -1.71 1.19 -14.10
C GLN A 124 -0.55 2.11 -14.50
N ARG A 125 0.64 1.52 -14.67
CA ARG A 125 1.83 2.23 -15.11
C ARG A 125 1.69 2.61 -16.58
N LYS A 126 2.25 3.75 -16.95
CA LYS A 126 2.21 4.25 -18.32
C LYS A 126 2.93 3.28 -19.26
N GLY A 127 2.25 2.90 -20.35
CA GLY A 127 2.82 2.00 -21.36
C GLY A 127 2.81 0.51 -21.00
N SER A 128 2.18 0.11 -19.89
CA SER A 128 2.01 -1.29 -19.53
C SER A 128 0.54 -1.69 -19.44
N THR A 129 0.27 -2.98 -19.52
CA THR A 129 -1.04 -3.54 -19.21
C THR A 129 -1.31 -3.51 -17.70
N ARG A 130 -2.58 -3.70 -17.32
CA ARG A 130 -2.97 -3.85 -15.90
C ARG A 130 -2.27 -5.03 -15.23
N LEU A 131 -2.15 -6.14 -15.96
CA LEU A 131 -1.44 -7.34 -15.49
C LEU A 131 0.04 -7.06 -15.26
N GLU A 132 0.71 -6.46 -16.24
CA GLU A 132 2.11 -6.06 -16.12
C GLU A 132 2.33 -5.10 -14.95
N SER A 133 1.43 -4.14 -14.76
CA SER A 133 1.44 -3.24 -13.59
C SER A 133 1.33 -3.99 -12.26
N ALA A 134 0.40 -4.94 -12.14
CA ALA A 134 0.28 -5.75 -10.94
C ALA A 134 1.53 -6.59 -10.68
N LEU A 135 2.08 -7.24 -11.72
CA LEU A 135 3.29 -8.05 -11.62
C LEU A 135 4.54 -7.22 -11.28
N MET A 136 4.70 -6.04 -11.86
CA MET A 136 5.80 -5.12 -11.55
C MET A 136 5.75 -4.65 -10.10
N PHE A 137 4.56 -4.33 -9.57
CA PHE A 137 4.43 -3.94 -8.17
C PHE A 137 4.79 -5.11 -7.25
N LYS A 138 4.21 -6.29 -7.52
CA LYS A 138 4.46 -7.49 -6.73
C LYS A 138 5.93 -7.89 -6.72
N LYS A 139 6.61 -7.80 -7.87
CA LYS A 139 8.05 -8.04 -7.99
C LYS A 139 8.85 -7.05 -7.13
N ALA A 140 8.56 -5.76 -7.22
CA ALA A 140 9.28 -4.77 -6.42
C ALA A 140 9.00 -4.88 -4.92
N MET A 141 7.79 -5.29 -4.52
CA MET A 141 7.52 -5.62 -3.10
C MET A 141 8.30 -6.84 -2.64
N LYS A 142 8.50 -7.84 -3.50
CA LYS A 142 9.35 -9.01 -3.21
C LYS A 142 10.82 -8.61 -3.07
N GLU A 143 11.34 -7.76 -3.96
CA GLU A 143 12.71 -7.21 -3.84
C GLU A 143 12.87 -6.37 -2.57
N ASN A 144 11.88 -5.53 -2.25
CA ASN A 144 11.90 -4.73 -1.03
C ASN A 144 11.89 -5.60 0.24
N MET A 145 11.23 -6.77 0.22
CA MET A 145 11.25 -7.75 1.30
C MET A 145 12.66 -8.24 1.62
N GLU A 146 13.53 -8.41 0.61
CA GLU A 146 14.93 -8.86 0.79
C GLU A 146 15.75 -7.84 1.59
N THR A 147 15.34 -6.56 1.58
CA THR A 147 15.95 -5.50 2.38
C THR A 147 15.29 -5.29 3.74
N GLY A 148 14.29 -6.10 4.08
CA GLY A 148 13.47 -5.93 5.28
C GLY A 148 12.46 -4.79 5.16
N PHE A 149 11.91 -4.54 3.97
CA PHE A 149 10.93 -3.49 3.70
C PHE A 149 11.40 -2.08 4.08
N LYS A 150 12.63 -1.71 3.67
CA LYS A 150 13.17 -0.36 3.96
C LYS A 150 12.52 0.72 3.12
N THR A 151 12.09 0.40 1.89
CA THR A 151 11.47 1.35 0.97
C THR A 151 9.96 1.34 1.14
N LEU A 152 9.32 2.51 1.09
CA LEU A 152 7.87 2.59 1.22
C LEU A 152 7.19 2.17 -0.10
N GLY A 153 6.06 1.47 -0.01
CA GLY A 153 5.33 1.00 -1.20
C GLY A 153 4.96 2.13 -2.18
N HIS A 154 4.71 3.34 -1.65
CA HIS A 154 4.44 4.51 -2.50
C HIS A 154 5.71 5.03 -3.20
N GLU A 155 6.88 4.99 -2.56
CA GLU A 155 8.15 5.35 -3.20
C GLU A 155 8.51 4.37 -4.32
N ILE A 156 8.22 3.08 -4.12
CA ILE A 156 8.33 2.06 -5.17
C ILE A 156 7.42 2.41 -6.35
N TYR A 157 6.16 2.75 -6.06
CA TYR A 157 5.20 3.19 -7.08
C TYR A 157 5.72 4.41 -7.86
N LEU A 158 6.13 5.49 -7.16
CA LEU A 158 6.62 6.72 -7.78
C LEU A 158 7.89 6.48 -8.61
N THR A 159 8.82 5.69 -8.10
CA THR A 159 10.07 5.34 -8.82
C THR A 159 9.76 4.64 -10.13
N GLN A 160 8.85 3.66 -10.10
CA GLN A 160 8.44 2.93 -11.30
C GLN A 160 7.64 3.80 -12.26
N TRP A 161 6.83 4.73 -11.76
CA TRP A 161 6.11 5.71 -12.58
C TRP A 161 7.07 6.70 -13.26
N GLY A 162 8.09 7.17 -12.55
CA GLY A 162 9.15 8.05 -13.07
C GLY A 162 10.05 7.36 -14.10
N GLN A 163 10.41 6.08 -13.87
CA GLN A 163 11.20 5.28 -14.83
C GLN A 163 10.42 5.01 -16.13
N ALA A 164 9.11 4.73 -16.04
CA ALA A 164 8.26 4.57 -17.22
C ALA A 164 8.20 5.84 -18.09
N ASN A 165 8.25 7.03 -17.48
CA ASN A 165 8.31 8.30 -18.20
C ASN A 165 9.67 8.55 -18.87
N LYS A 166 10.80 8.19 -18.24
CA LYS A 166 12.15 8.35 -18.84
C LYS A 166 12.37 7.45 -20.05
N ASN A 167 11.94 6.19 -19.98
CA ASN A 167 12.11 5.24 -21.09
C ASN A 167 11.28 5.62 -22.33
N GLN A 168 10.15 6.31 -22.16
CA GLN A 168 9.37 6.83 -23.29
C GLN A 168 10.06 8.01 -24.00
N THR A 169 10.68 8.94 -23.26
CA THR A 169 11.37 10.08 -23.85
C THR A 169 12.51 9.64 -24.76
N HIS A 170 13.26 8.61 -24.37
CA HIS A 170 14.30 8.02 -25.21
C HIS A 170 13.73 7.31 -26.46
N SER A 171 12.64 6.54 -26.32
CA SER A 171 12.01 5.86 -27.47
C SER A 171 11.38 6.81 -28.51
N ILE A 172 10.94 8.00 -28.08
CA ILE A 172 10.39 9.03 -28.98
C ILE A 172 11.51 9.81 -29.67
N GLN A 173 12.64 10.04 -29.00
CA GLN A 173 13.82 10.65 -29.62
C GLN A 173 14.44 9.73 -30.68
N GLU A 174 14.51 8.41 -30.46
CA GLU A 174 15.00 7.46 -31.47
C GLU A 174 14.07 7.35 -32.70
N LYS A 175 12.76 7.57 -32.54
CA LYS A 175 11.81 7.56 -33.66
C LYS A 175 11.74 8.87 -34.45
N LYS A 176 12.25 9.98 -33.90
CA LYS A 176 12.34 11.28 -34.59
C LYS A 176 13.71 11.53 -35.23
N GLY A 177 14.68 10.65 -35.02
CA GLY A 177 16.03 10.70 -35.58
C GLY A 177 16.27 9.73 -36.74
N LYS A 178 15.22 9.22 -37.38
CA LYS A 178 15.29 8.41 -38.60
C LYS A 178 14.45 9.04 -39.70
#